data_AF-A0A2U9BDU0-F1
#
_entry.id   AF-A0A2U9BDU0-F1
#
_cell.length_a   1.000
_cell.length_b   1.000
_cell.length_c   1.000
_cell.angle_alpha   90.00
_cell.angle_beta   90.00
_cell.angle_gamma   90.00
#
_symmetry.space_group_name_H-M   'P 1'
#
loop_
_entity.id
_entity.type
_entity.pdbx_description
1 polymer ?
#
loop_
_entity_poly.entity_id
_entity_poly.type
_entity_poly.pdbx_seq_one_letter_code
_entity_poly.pdbx_strand_id
1 'polypeptide(L)'
;MILQTAVLTALLCSVQGFSIQAAFEKTEENSGNTLTDDDFSVSTLLEKANVNVGKNLDEPLVISGDIAVPTGLQNADPCTARGCLWPKATDGNVYVPYRISSAFSTRERNFIIQGLRSFAESTCIRFTPLQRGQRDFVDIQSLSGCFSYIGRRGNGQPLSLNRQGCVFKSIIQHELLHALGFNHEQTRSDRDQHVRILLQNVISGMEGNFRKIETRNLGTPYDYNSVMHYSRNRQPTIIPIPDNNVAIGRAQQMSPTDILRVNRLYQCNSTVAKRV
;
A
#
# COMPACT_ATOMS: atom_id res chain seq x y z
N MET A 1 -2.90 91.93 39.77
CA MET A 1 -4.03 90.98 39.70
C MET A 1 -4.28 90.64 38.25
N ILE A 2 -4.57 89.36 38.01
CA ILE A 2 -4.95 88.71 36.74
C ILE A 2 -3.77 88.18 35.89
N LEU A 3 -3.58 86.88 36.10
CA LEU A 3 -2.90 85.85 35.31
C LEU A 3 -3.52 85.73 33.91
N GLN A 4 -2.69 85.61 32.87
CA GLN A 4 -2.97 84.82 31.67
C GLN A 4 -1.65 84.34 31.07
N THR A 5 -1.39 83.03 31.10
CA THR A 5 -0.54 82.38 30.09
C THR A 5 -1.11 81.02 29.74
N ALA A 6 -1.17 80.79 28.43
CA ALA A 6 -1.85 79.72 27.74
C ALA A 6 -1.11 78.37 27.83
N VAL A 7 -1.90 77.30 27.73
CA VAL A 7 -1.48 75.89 27.63
C VAL A 7 -1.70 75.41 26.20
N LEU A 8 -0.81 74.55 25.71
CA LEU A 8 -0.86 73.56 24.59
C LEU A 8 0.43 73.70 23.73
N THR A 9 1.16 72.67 23.28
CA THR A 9 1.07 71.20 23.35
C THR A 9 2.43 70.69 22.87
N ALA A 10 3.06 69.73 23.55
CA ALA A 10 4.28 69.08 23.06
C ALA A 10 3.91 67.83 22.24
N LEU A 11 4.28 67.83 20.96
CA LEU A 11 4.11 66.71 20.04
C LEU A 11 5.28 65.72 20.24
N LEU A 12 5.03 64.58 20.87
CA LEU A 12 5.99 63.47 20.95
C LEU A 12 5.71 62.51 19.79
N CYS A 13 6.51 62.60 18.72
CA CYS A 13 6.55 61.57 17.68
C CYS A 13 7.20 60.30 18.26
N SER A 14 6.40 59.25 18.43
CA SER A 14 6.89 57.90 18.71
C SER A 14 7.33 57.26 17.40
N VAL A 15 8.64 57.05 17.23
CA VAL A 15 9.17 56.25 16.12
C VAL A 15 9.16 54.79 16.58
N GLN A 16 8.06 54.08 16.32
CA GLN A 16 8.00 52.63 16.49
C GLN A 16 8.69 51.94 15.30
N GLY A 17 9.56 50.98 15.60
CA GLY A 17 10.47 50.35 14.65
C GLY A 17 9.80 49.56 13.55
N PHE A 18 10.30 49.72 12.33
CA PHE A 18 10.10 48.78 11.24
C PHE A 18 11.15 47.67 11.37
N SER A 19 10.77 46.51 11.90
CA SER A 19 11.45 45.26 11.58
C SER A 19 10.77 44.66 10.36
N ILE A 20 11.47 44.64 9.23
CA ILE A 20 11.07 43.91 8.03
C ILE A 20 11.18 42.42 8.38
N GLN A 21 10.06 41.84 8.80
CA GLN A 21 9.95 40.40 8.92
C GLN A 21 9.72 39.88 7.50
N ALA A 22 10.82 39.54 6.83
CA ALA A 22 10.78 38.78 5.59
C ALA A 22 9.88 37.57 5.83
N ALA A 23 8.74 37.53 5.16
CA ALA A 23 7.90 36.35 5.08
C ALA A 23 8.73 35.27 4.39
N PHE A 24 9.36 34.42 5.19
CA PHE A 24 9.95 33.17 4.72
C PHE A 24 8.76 32.26 4.41
N GLU A 25 8.31 32.36 3.17
CA GLU A 25 7.39 31.43 2.55
C GLU A 25 8.02 30.05 2.69
N LYS A 26 7.49 29.25 3.64
CA LYS A 26 7.89 27.84 3.82
C LYS A 26 7.51 27.11 2.54
N THR A 27 8.50 27.02 1.66
CA THR A 27 8.46 26.28 0.42
C THR A 27 8.37 24.79 0.78
N GLU A 28 7.28 24.19 0.30
CA GLU A 28 7.08 22.77 0.00
C GLU A 28 7.81 21.74 0.87
N GLU A 29 7.07 21.08 1.77
CA GLU A 29 7.43 19.76 2.25
C GLU A 29 7.48 18.81 1.03
N ASN A 30 8.70 18.56 0.59
CA ASN A 30 9.06 17.57 -0.41
C ASN A 30 8.56 16.19 0.05
N SER A 31 7.36 15.82 -0.40
CA SER A 31 6.91 14.42 -0.40
C SER A 31 8.02 13.63 -1.09
N GLY A 32 8.66 12.72 -0.36
CA GLY A 32 9.91 12.06 -0.75
C GLY A 32 9.82 11.13 -1.96
N ASN A 33 8.87 11.34 -2.86
CA ASN A 33 8.75 10.65 -4.14
C ASN A 33 9.45 11.54 -5.18
N THR A 34 10.69 11.18 -5.51
CA THR A 34 11.39 11.85 -6.61
C THR A 34 10.78 11.43 -7.94
N LEU A 35 10.79 12.29 -8.96
CA LEU A 35 10.33 11.95 -10.32
C LEU A 35 11.04 10.70 -10.91
N THR A 36 12.19 10.34 -10.34
CA THR A 36 12.95 9.14 -10.73
C THR A 36 12.42 7.85 -10.10
N ASP A 37 11.54 7.93 -9.10
CA ASP A 37 11.00 6.74 -8.41
C ASP A 37 9.78 6.13 -9.11
N ASP A 38 9.09 6.89 -9.96
CA ASP A 38 7.93 6.41 -10.74
C ASP A 38 8.30 5.34 -11.79
N ASP A 39 9.59 5.23 -12.12
CA ASP A 39 10.14 4.25 -13.08
C ASP A 39 10.56 2.92 -12.43
N PHE A 40 10.57 2.82 -11.09
CA PHE A 40 10.93 1.58 -10.41
C PHE A 40 9.75 0.60 -10.30
N SER A 41 10.08 -0.70 -10.33
CA SER A 41 9.11 -1.75 -10.05
C SER A 41 8.53 -1.66 -8.64
N VAL A 42 7.31 -2.18 -8.45
CA VAL A 42 6.71 -2.34 -7.11
C VAL A 42 7.68 -3.02 -6.16
N SER A 43 8.25 -4.16 -6.56
CA SER A 43 9.17 -4.91 -5.70
C SER A 43 10.47 -4.16 -5.40
N THR A 44 11.01 -3.38 -6.33
CA THR A 44 12.17 -2.51 -6.06
C THR A 44 11.83 -1.42 -5.05
N LEU A 45 10.64 -0.81 -5.17
CA LEU A 45 10.19 0.20 -4.20
C LEU A 45 9.98 -0.43 -2.81
N LEU A 46 9.38 -1.61 -2.75
CA LEU A 46 9.21 -2.38 -1.52
C LEU A 46 10.54 -2.79 -0.89
N GLU A 47 11.48 -3.34 -1.67
CA GLU A 47 12.83 -3.69 -1.18
C GLU A 47 13.56 -2.48 -0.58
N LYS A 48 13.44 -1.30 -1.21
CA LYS A 48 14.01 -0.05 -0.68
C LYS A 48 13.32 0.40 0.61
N ALA A 49 11.99 0.40 0.63
CA ALA A 49 11.22 0.86 1.78
C ALA A 49 11.33 -0.09 2.98
N ASN A 50 11.50 -1.38 2.74
CA ASN A 50 11.41 -2.42 3.77
C ASN A 50 12.75 -2.84 4.39
N VAL A 51 13.85 -2.20 4.01
CA VAL A 51 15.21 -2.51 4.50
C VAL A 51 15.36 -2.48 6.03
N ASN A 52 14.47 -1.75 6.73
CA ASN A 52 14.49 -1.59 8.18
C ASN A 52 13.26 -2.18 8.90
N VAL A 53 12.37 -2.86 8.19
CA VAL A 53 11.16 -3.45 8.78
C VAL A 53 11.52 -4.53 9.79
N GLY A 54 10.75 -4.62 10.89
CA GLY A 54 10.92 -5.66 11.91
C GLY A 54 12.09 -5.43 12.86
N LYS A 55 12.73 -4.25 12.80
CA LYS A 55 13.76 -3.82 13.77
C LYS A 55 13.17 -3.18 15.02
N ASN A 56 11.91 -2.73 14.96
CA ASN A 56 11.20 -2.15 16.10
C ASN A 56 10.39 -3.23 16.84
N LEU A 57 10.43 -3.24 18.17
CA LEU A 57 9.76 -4.24 19.01
C LEU A 57 8.24 -4.28 18.86
N ASP A 58 7.63 -3.15 18.49
CA ASP A 58 6.18 -3.00 18.34
C ASP A 58 5.68 -3.28 16.90
N GLU A 59 6.59 -3.54 15.96
CA GLU A 59 6.24 -3.87 14.58
C GLU A 59 6.02 -5.38 14.38
N PRO A 60 5.07 -5.77 13.53
CA PRO A 60 4.90 -7.18 13.21
C PRO A 60 6.13 -7.73 12.48
N LEU A 61 6.38 -9.03 12.66
CA LEU A 61 7.33 -9.74 11.81
C LEU A 61 6.81 -9.72 10.37
N VAL A 62 7.69 -9.36 9.44
CA VAL A 62 7.39 -9.34 8.00
C VAL A 62 8.21 -10.42 7.30
N ILE A 63 7.52 -11.26 6.53
CA ILE A 63 8.11 -12.29 5.67
C ILE A 63 7.85 -11.93 4.22
N SER A 64 8.56 -12.59 3.30
CA SER A 64 8.36 -12.34 1.86
C SER A 64 8.44 -10.86 1.54
N GLY A 65 9.38 -10.13 2.17
CA GLY A 65 9.57 -8.69 1.97
C GLY A 65 8.52 -7.76 2.60
N ASP A 66 7.22 -8.05 2.50
CA ASP A 66 6.10 -7.13 2.75
C ASP A 66 4.85 -7.80 3.37
N ILE A 67 4.87 -9.10 3.66
CA ILE A 67 3.75 -9.81 4.28
C ILE A 67 3.93 -9.84 5.80
N ALA A 68 3.08 -9.12 6.53
CA ALA A 68 3.01 -9.20 7.98
C ALA A 68 2.45 -10.56 8.43
N VAL A 69 3.17 -11.23 9.34
CA VAL A 69 2.74 -12.48 9.97
C VAL A 69 2.56 -12.29 11.47
N PRO A 70 1.37 -12.59 12.02
CA PRO A 70 1.27 -12.96 13.42
C PRO A 70 1.90 -14.36 13.56
N THR A 71 1.98 -14.85 14.78
CA THR A 71 2.45 -16.20 15.15
C THR A 71 1.61 -17.38 14.57
N GLY A 72 0.97 -17.25 13.40
CA GLY A 72 0.13 -18.28 12.76
C GLY A 72 -0.11 -18.14 11.24
N LEU A 73 -0.63 -19.23 10.64
CA LEU A 73 -0.68 -19.54 9.20
C LEU A 73 -1.95 -19.08 8.46
N GLN A 74 -2.58 -17.97 8.86
CA GLN A 74 -3.83 -17.50 8.21
C GLN A 74 -3.54 -16.99 6.78
N ASN A 75 -4.28 -17.50 5.80
CA ASN A 75 -4.23 -17.19 4.37
C ASN A 75 -5.67 -17.19 3.82
N ALA A 76 -5.93 -16.49 2.71
CA ALA A 76 -7.24 -16.44 2.07
C ALA A 76 -7.32 -17.19 0.72
N ASP A 77 -6.18 -17.48 0.10
CA ASP A 77 -6.09 -18.37 -1.08
C ASP A 77 -5.06 -19.51 -0.87
N PRO A 78 -5.51 -20.71 -0.46
CA PRO A 78 -6.85 -21.03 0.05
C PRO A 78 -7.10 -20.40 1.42
N CYS A 79 -8.37 -20.30 1.78
CA CYS A 79 -8.77 -19.89 3.12
C CYS A 79 -8.32 -20.93 4.16
N THR A 80 -7.24 -20.66 4.88
CA THR A 80 -6.68 -21.62 5.85
C THR A 80 -7.28 -21.48 7.25
N ALA A 81 -8.13 -20.47 7.47
CA ALA A 81 -8.77 -20.21 8.76
C ALA A 81 -10.19 -19.67 8.59
N ARG A 82 -11.07 -19.96 9.57
CA ARG A 82 -12.44 -19.43 9.57
C ARG A 82 -12.41 -17.90 9.54
N GLY A 83 -13.07 -17.32 8.55
CA GLY A 83 -13.19 -15.86 8.44
C GLY A 83 -11.99 -15.15 7.82
N CYS A 84 -11.09 -15.87 7.13
CA CYS A 84 -9.94 -15.29 6.42
C CYS A 84 -10.31 -14.27 5.32
N LEU A 85 -11.55 -14.33 4.81
CA LEU A 85 -12.08 -13.42 3.79
C LEU A 85 -12.87 -12.28 4.45
N TRP A 86 -12.91 -11.14 3.77
CA TRP A 86 -13.86 -10.08 4.09
C TRP A 86 -15.29 -10.54 3.73
N PRO A 87 -16.29 -10.28 4.60
CA PRO A 87 -17.63 -10.78 4.37
C PRO A 87 -18.30 -10.08 3.19
N LYS A 88 -18.96 -10.87 2.34
CA LYS A 88 -19.82 -10.37 1.27
C LYS A 88 -21.19 -10.01 1.83
N ALA A 89 -21.66 -8.80 1.53
CA ALA A 89 -22.98 -8.32 1.89
C ALA A 89 -24.06 -8.86 0.94
N THR A 90 -25.32 -8.71 1.35
CA THR A 90 -26.49 -9.22 0.63
C THR A 90 -26.72 -8.54 -0.72
N ASP A 91 -26.21 -7.32 -0.91
CA ASP A 91 -26.25 -6.59 -2.18
C ASP A 91 -25.20 -7.06 -3.20
N GLY A 92 -24.36 -8.02 -2.80
CA GLY A 92 -23.31 -8.58 -3.64
C GLY A 92 -21.96 -7.88 -3.53
N ASN A 93 -21.84 -6.80 -2.76
CA ASN A 93 -20.57 -6.10 -2.52
C ASN A 93 -19.83 -6.65 -1.31
N VAL A 94 -18.53 -6.38 -1.24
CA VAL A 94 -17.68 -6.68 -0.08
C VAL A 94 -17.20 -5.37 0.48
N TYR A 95 -17.70 -5.02 1.67
CA TYR A 95 -17.34 -3.77 2.33
C TYR A 95 -16.14 -4.00 3.24
N VAL A 96 -15.05 -3.27 2.98
CA VAL A 96 -13.82 -3.32 3.76
C VAL A 96 -13.64 -1.98 4.47
N PRO A 97 -13.99 -1.89 5.77
CA PRO A 97 -13.80 -0.66 6.51
C PRO A 97 -12.33 -0.29 6.62
N TYR A 98 -12.01 1.00 6.54
CA TYR A 98 -10.64 1.49 6.70
C TYR A 98 -10.57 2.75 7.55
N ARG A 99 -9.42 2.94 8.20
CA ARG A 99 -9.01 4.19 8.84
C ARG A 99 -7.65 4.61 8.27
N ILE A 100 -7.46 5.91 8.04
CA ILE A 100 -6.16 6.46 7.60
C ILE A 100 -5.62 7.35 8.71
N SER A 101 -4.42 7.02 9.20
CA SER A 101 -3.70 7.78 10.23
C SER A 101 -3.61 9.26 9.91
N SER A 102 -3.71 10.11 10.94
CA SER A 102 -3.53 11.56 10.82
C SER A 102 -2.10 11.96 10.48
N ALA A 103 -1.14 11.02 10.51
CA ALA A 103 0.25 11.27 10.10
C ALA A 103 0.40 11.56 8.59
N PHE A 104 -0.53 11.10 7.76
CA PHE A 104 -0.52 11.39 6.32
C PHE A 104 -1.00 12.81 6.03
N SER A 105 -0.28 13.51 5.15
CA SER A 105 -0.70 14.82 4.65
C SER A 105 -2.01 14.72 3.86
N THR A 106 -2.70 15.85 3.64
CA THR A 106 -3.92 15.89 2.82
C THR A 106 -3.68 15.33 1.41
N ARG A 107 -2.51 15.63 0.82
CA ARG A 107 -2.12 15.12 -0.51
C ARG A 107 -1.95 13.60 -0.49
N GLU A 108 -1.16 13.07 0.44
CA GLU A 108 -0.94 11.61 0.59
C GLU A 108 -2.27 10.88 0.85
N ARG A 109 -3.11 11.43 1.74
CA ARG A 109 -4.45 10.89 2.02
C ARG A 109 -5.32 10.82 0.77
N ASN A 110 -5.30 11.84 -0.08
CA ASN A 110 -6.03 11.84 -1.34
C ASN A 110 -5.51 10.76 -2.31
N PHE A 111 -4.20 10.51 -2.36
CA PHE A 111 -3.63 9.41 -3.14
C PHE A 111 -4.04 8.03 -2.61
N ILE A 112 -3.99 7.83 -1.30
CA ILE A 112 -4.45 6.58 -0.66
C ILE A 112 -5.93 6.33 -0.96
N ILE A 113 -6.78 7.36 -0.84
CA ILE A 113 -8.21 7.27 -1.15
C ILE A 113 -8.46 6.93 -2.64
N GLN A 114 -7.66 7.46 -3.56
CA GLN A 114 -7.74 7.08 -4.97
C GLN A 114 -7.37 5.61 -5.19
N GLY A 115 -6.31 5.12 -4.54
CA GLY A 115 -5.94 3.70 -4.57
C GLY A 115 -7.07 2.80 -4.05
N LEU A 116 -7.67 3.14 -2.90
CA LEU A 116 -8.83 2.44 -2.33
C LEU A 116 -10.02 2.43 -3.30
N ARG A 117 -10.35 3.57 -3.91
CA ARG A 117 -11.49 3.69 -4.84
C ARG A 117 -11.30 2.91 -6.13
N SER A 118 -10.07 2.73 -6.60
CA SER A 118 -9.79 2.04 -7.86
C SER A 118 -10.31 0.59 -7.90
N PHE A 119 -10.43 -0.08 -6.76
CA PHE A 119 -11.01 -1.43 -6.69
C PHE A 119 -12.49 -1.46 -7.09
N ALA A 120 -13.23 -0.38 -6.81
CA ALA A 120 -14.66 -0.33 -7.07
C ALA A 120 -15.01 -0.20 -8.57
N GLU A 121 -14.03 0.17 -9.40
CA GLU A 121 -14.18 0.35 -10.84
C GLU A 121 -14.35 -0.97 -11.59
N SER A 122 -13.80 -2.06 -11.05
CA SER A 122 -13.68 -3.35 -11.75
C SER A 122 -13.99 -4.58 -10.88
N THR A 123 -14.29 -4.37 -9.60
CA THR A 123 -14.62 -5.45 -8.64
C THR A 123 -15.84 -5.10 -7.79
N CYS A 124 -16.30 -6.04 -6.97
CA CYS A 124 -17.32 -5.81 -5.93
C CYS A 124 -16.73 -5.34 -4.58
N ILE A 125 -15.41 -5.08 -4.50
CA ILE A 125 -14.77 -4.58 -3.28
C ILE A 125 -15.09 -3.10 -3.10
N ARG A 126 -15.50 -2.71 -1.89
CA ARG A 126 -15.84 -1.34 -1.50
C ARG A 126 -15.09 -0.99 -0.23
N PHE A 127 -14.01 -0.25 -0.36
CA PHE A 127 -13.33 0.33 0.79
C PHE A 127 -14.15 1.51 1.32
N THR A 128 -14.56 1.45 2.58
CA THR A 128 -15.42 2.47 3.21
C THR A 128 -14.79 3.03 4.48
N PRO A 129 -14.95 4.33 4.79
CA PRO A 129 -14.49 4.88 6.07
C PRO A 129 -15.05 4.09 7.26
N LEU A 130 -14.19 3.83 8.24
CA LEU A 130 -14.56 3.14 9.48
C LEU A 130 -15.70 3.86 10.20
N GLN A 131 -16.75 3.12 10.52
CA GLN A 131 -17.91 3.57 11.29
C GLN A 131 -17.88 3.01 12.71
N ARG A 132 -18.57 3.68 13.64
CA ARG A 132 -18.69 3.24 15.03
C ARG A 132 -19.31 1.84 15.10
N GLY A 133 -18.68 0.95 15.87
CA GLY A 133 -19.16 -0.42 16.09
C GLY A 133 -18.61 -1.45 15.10
N GLN A 134 -17.96 -1.03 14.01
CA GLN A 134 -17.20 -1.95 13.16
C GLN A 134 -15.92 -2.37 13.87
N ARG A 135 -15.77 -3.68 14.09
CA ARG A 135 -14.60 -4.25 14.76
C ARG A 135 -13.44 -4.48 13.80
N ASP A 136 -13.75 -5.02 12.62
CA ASP A 136 -12.74 -5.45 11.65
C ASP A 136 -12.53 -4.36 10.60
N PHE A 137 -11.29 -3.90 10.45
CA PHE A 137 -10.95 -2.84 9.52
C PHE A 137 -9.46 -2.83 9.18
N VAL A 138 -9.12 -2.25 8.03
CA VAL A 138 -7.74 -1.97 7.65
C VAL A 138 -7.31 -0.64 8.28
N ASP A 139 -6.29 -0.67 9.13
CA ASP A 139 -5.73 0.50 9.78
C ASP A 139 -4.50 0.97 9.03
N ILE A 140 -4.67 1.95 8.15
CA ILE A 140 -3.63 2.46 7.27
C ILE A 140 -2.75 3.44 8.05
N GLN A 141 -1.50 3.05 8.29
CA GLN A 141 -0.53 3.78 9.10
C GLN A 141 0.77 4.01 8.32
N SER A 142 1.61 4.90 8.81
CA SER A 142 2.97 5.08 8.30
C SER A 142 3.96 4.49 9.30
N LEU A 143 4.13 3.16 9.26
CA LEU A 143 5.15 2.44 10.04
C LEU A 143 6.43 2.31 9.21
N SER A 144 7.41 1.52 9.67
CA SER A 144 8.58 1.20 8.84
C SER A 144 8.13 0.41 7.61
N GLY A 145 8.51 0.86 6.41
CA GLY A 145 8.21 0.15 5.16
C GLY A 145 6.74 0.09 4.73
N CYS A 146 6.48 -0.71 3.69
CA CYS A 146 5.18 -1.03 3.14
C CYS A 146 4.89 -2.51 3.42
N PHE A 147 3.79 -2.79 4.11
CA PHE A 147 3.41 -4.17 4.39
C PHE A 147 1.94 -4.29 4.76
N SER A 148 1.43 -5.51 4.65
CA SER A 148 0.06 -5.84 4.98
C SER A 148 -0.08 -7.29 5.44
N TYR A 149 -1.14 -7.57 6.18
CA TYR A 149 -1.51 -8.96 6.48
C TYR A 149 -2.25 -9.59 5.30
N ILE A 150 -2.16 -10.91 5.18
CA ILE A 150 -2.95 -11.64 4.18
C ILE A 150 -4.38 -11.87 4.67
N GLY A 151 -5.34 -11.31 3.95
CA GLY A 151 -6.76 -11.47 4.24
C GLY A 151 -7.21 -10.76 5.52
N ARG A 152 -8.43 -11.07 5.97
CA ARG A 152 -9.03 -10.51 7.18
C ARG A 152 -8.52 -11.25 8.42
N ARG A 153 -7.94 -10.50 9.37
CA ARG A 153 -7.42 -11.05 10.64
C ARG A 153 -8.42 -10.95 11.81
N GLY A 154 -9.41 -10.08 11.68
CA GLY A 154 -10.28 -9.67 12.78
C GLY A 154 -9.67 -8.51 13.58
N ASN A 155 -10.53 -7.65 14.15
CA ASN A 155 -10.16 -6.36 14.72
C ASN A 155 -9.49 -5.42 13.69
N GLY A 156 -8.97 -4.29 14.16
CA GLY A 156 -8.13 -3.41 13.34
C GLY A 156 -6.81 -4.10 12.98
N GLN A 157 -6.53 -4.27 11.69
CA GLN A 157 -5.28 -4.83 11.20
C GLN A 157 -4.42 -3.74 10.55
N PRO A 158 -3.17 -3.52 11.02
CA PRO A 158 -2.26 -2.58 10.41
C PRO A 158 -1.98 -2.89 8.93
N LEU A 159 -2.00 -1.86 8.10
CA LEU A 159 -1.41 -1.83 6.76
C LEU A 159 -0.46 -0.64 6.74
N SER A 160 0.83 -0.90 6.60
CA SER A 160 1.84 0.15 6.56
C SER A 160 2.00 0.67 5.15
N LEU A 161 1.92 1.99 5.00
CA LEU A 161 2.39 2.74 3.85
C LEU A 161 3.33 3.81 4.39
N ASN A 162 4.62 3.50 4.49
CA ASN A 162 5.60 4.52 4.87
C ASN A 162 5.48 5.75 3.94
N ARG A 163 5.36 6.92 4.54
CA ARG A 163 5.24 8.19 3.80
C ARG A 163 6.40 8.44 2.84
N GLN A 164 7.56 7.88 3.14
CA GLN A 164 8.76 7.89 2.31
C GLN A 164 8.86 6.55 1.58
N GLY A 165 8.32 6.47 0.37
CA GLY A 165 8.53 5.32 -0.52
C GLY A 165 7.34 4.37 -0.74
N CYS A 166 6.21 4.51 -0.02
CA CYS A 166 5.07 3.60 -0.19
C CYS A 166 3.80 4.23 -0.79
N VAL A 167 3.72 5.56 -0.88
CA VAL A 167 2.49 6.27 -1.30
C VAL A 167 2.42 6.38 -2.84
N PHE A 168 2.50 5.24 -3.51
CA PHE A 168 2.37 5.08 -4.96
C PHE A 168 1.13 4.24 -5.27
N LYS A 169 0.44 4.51 -6.38
CA LYS A 169 -0.79 3.78 -6.76
C LYS A 169 -0.58 2.27 -6.78
N SER A 170 0.53 1.83 -7.38
CA SER A 170 0.89 0.42 -7.51
C SER A 170 1.11 -0.27 -6.16
N ILE A 171 1.86 0.37 -5.24
CA ILE A 171 2.10 -0.14 -3.88
C ILE A 171 0.81 -0.15 -3.06
N ILE A 172 0.01 0.92 -3.13
CA ILE A 172 -1.29 0.96 -2.42
C ILE A 172 -2.17 -0.20 -2.89
N GLN A 173 -2.26 -0.47 -4.19
CA GLN A 173 -3.01 -1.61 -4.71
C GLN A 173 -2.42 -2.95 -4.28
N HIS A 174 -1.09 -3.08 -4.27
CA HIS A 174 -0.37 -4.27 -3.82
C HIS A 174 -0.71 -4.63 -2.36
N GLU A 175 -0.55 -3.68 -1.44
CA GLU A 175 -0.82 -3.91 -0.01
C GLU A 175 -2.30 -4.16 0.28
N LEU A 176 -3.19 -3.56 -0.51
CA LEU A 176 -4.63 -3.83 -0.42
C LEU A 176 -4.99 -5.21 -0.97
N LEU A 177 -4.30 -5.71 -2.00
CA LEU A 177 -4.46 -7.10 -2.47
C LEU A 177 -4.01 -8.10 -1.41
N HIS A 178 -2.91 -7.83 -0.69
CA HIS A 178 -2.56 -8.60 0.49
C HIS A 178 -3.71 -8.60 1.52
N ALA A 179 -4.22 -7.42 1.89
CA ALA A 179 -5.34 -7.31 2.85
C ALA A 179 -6.60 -8.05 2.38
N LEU A 180 -6.79 -8.21 1.06
CA LEU A 180 -7.88 -8.97 0.45
C LEU A 180 -7.61 -10.48 0.38
N GLY A 181 -6.37 -10.93 0.58
CA GLY A 181 -6.04 -12.35 0.69
C GLY A 181 -5.08 -12.91 -0.35
N PHE A 182 -4.44 -12.06 -1.15
CA PHE A 182 -3.53 -12.50 -2.20
C PHE A 182 -2.08 -12.56 -1.73
N ASN A 183 -1.37 -13.60 -2.14
CA ASN A 183 0.08 -13.71 -2.00
C ASN A 183 0.77 -13.23 -3.28
N HIS A 184 2.09 -13.14 -3.26
CA HIS A 184 2.86 -12.82 -4.46
C HIS A 184 2.78 -13.87 -5.55
N GLU A 185 2.86 -13.43 -6.80
CA GLU A 185 2.72 -14.29 -7.97
C GLU A 185 3.82 -15.35 -8.06
N GLN A 186 5.07 -15.01 -7.73
CA GLN A 186 6.21 -15.95 -7.78
C GLN A 186 6.18 -17.06 -6.72
N THR A 187 5.21 -16.99 -5.80
CA THR A 187 5.02 -18.01 -4.75
C THR A 187 3.94 -19.02 -5.12
N ARG A 188 3.23 -18.86 -6.25
CA ARG A 188 2.20 -19.81 -6.70
C ARG A 188 2.68 -21.26 -6.75
N SER A 189 1.74 -22.18 -6.52
CA SER A 189 1.97 -23.63 -6.59
C SER A 189 2.51 -24.10 -7.94
N ASP A 190 2.11 -23.46 -9.04
CA ASP A 190 2.50 -23.76 -10.42
C ASP A 190 3.70 -22.94 -10.93
N ARG A 191 4.29 -22.06 -10.11
CA ARG A 191 5.29 -21.08 -10.57
C ARG A 191 6.51 -21.69 -11.27
N ASP A 192 6.92 -22.92 -10.91
CA ASP A 192 8.09 -23.58 -11.54
C ASP A 192 7.87 -23.90 -13.04
N GLN A 193 6.64 -23.79 -13.54
CA GLN A 193 6.32 -23.87 -14.98
C GLN A 193 6.57 -22.56 -15.73
N HIS A 194 6.80 -21.46 -14.99
CA HIS A 194 6.81 -20.09 -15.51
C HIS A 194 8.08 -19.34 -15.13
N VAL A 195 8.64 -19.61 -13.95
CA VAL A 195 9.88 -18.97 -13.50
C VAL A 195 10.82 -19.98 -12.87
N ARG A 196 12.11 -19.74 -13.05
CA ARG A 196 13.17 -20.40 -12.30
C ARG A 196 13.69 -19.45 -11.22
N ILE A 197 13.76 -19.94 -9.99
CA ILE A 197 14.37 -19.22 -8.88
C ILE A 197 15.86 -19.56 -8.79
N LEU A 198 16.71 -18.55 -8.80
CA LEU A 198 18.14 -18.67 -8.58
C LEU A 198 18.45 -18.39 -7.11
N LEU A 199 18.26 -19.41 -6.26
CA LEU A 199 18.48 -19.28 -4.81
C LEU A 199 19.91 -18.85 -4.46
N GLN A 200 20.90 -19.18 -5.29
CA GLN A 200 22.29 -18.73 -5.11
C GLN A 200 22.48 -17.21 -5.22
N ASN A 201 21.53 -16.50 -5.84
CA ASN A 201 21.52 -15.05 -5.95
C ASN A 201 20.63 -14.39 -4.89
N VAL A 202 19.97 -15.19 -4.04
CA VAL A 202 19.13 -14.68 -2.95
C VAL A 202 20.02 -14.30 -1.78
N ILE A 203 19.69 -13.18 -1.12
CA ILE A 203 20.36 -12.73 0.09
C ILE A 203 20.21 -13.83 1.15
N SER A 204 21.33 -14.25 1.76
CA SER A 204 21.35 -15.30 2.79
C SER A 204 20.32 -15.02 3.88
N GLY A 205 19.46 -15.99 4.17
CA GLY A 205 18.36 -15.90 5.14
C GLY A 205 17.03 -15.41 4.56
N MET A 206 16.98 -14.96 3.30
CA MET A 206 15.77 -14.50 2.60
C MET A 206 15.20 -15.54 1.62
N GLU A 207 15.76 -16.75 1.58
CA GLU A 207 15.32 -17.84 0.69
C GLU A 207 13.85 -18.21 0.92
N GLY A 208 13.37 -18.04 2.16
CA GLY A 208 11.97 -18.25 2.53
C GLY A 208 10.97 -17.41 1.72
N ASN A 209 11.38 -16.24 1.23
CA ASN A 209 10.53 -15.32 0.44
C ASN A 209 10.16 -15.89 -0.93
N PHE A 210 10.88 -16.91 -1.39
CA PHE A 210 10.68 -17.58 -2.69
C PHE A 210 10.04 -18.96 -2.53
N ARG A 211 9.64 -19.33 -1.32
CA ARG A 211 8.99 -20.61 -1.05
C ARG A 211 7.63 -20.64 -1.74
N LYS A 212 7.35 -21.73 -2.47
CA LYS A 212 6.01 -21.96 -3.01
C LYS A 212 5.00 -22.15 -1.89
N ILE A 213 3.80 -21.68 -2.14
CA ILE A 213 2.63 -21.88 -1.31
C ILE A 213 1.58 -22.63 -2.12
N GLU A 214 0.78 -23.45 -1.43
CA GLU A 214 -0.31 -24.19 -2.04
C GLU A 214 -1.49 -23.25 -2.37
N THR A 215 -1.38 -22.47 -3.43
CA THR A 215 -2.44 -21.57 -3.91
C THR A 215 -3.48 -22.31 -4.74
N ARG A 216 -4.76 -21.87 -4.67
CA ARG A 216 -5.79 -22.41 -5.57
C ARG A 216 -5.67 -21.87 -6.99
N ASN A 217 -4.89 -20.81 -7.18
CA ASN A 217 -4.67 -20.09 -8.45
C ASN A 217 -5.94 -19.50 -9.07
N LEU A 218 -7.11 -19.80 -8.50
CA LEU A 218 -8.44 -19.38 -8.92
C LEU A 218 -8.68 -19.60 -10.43
N GLY A 219 -8.07 -20.63 -11.01
CA GLY A 219 -8.15 -20.96 -12.43
C GLY A 219 -7.64 -19.86 -13.37
N THR A 220 -6.76 -18.97 -12.92
CA THR A 220 -6.12 -17.95 -13.77
C THR A 220 -4.73 -18.42 -14.21
N PRO A 221 -4.28 -18.01 -15.40
CA PRO A 221 -2.89 -18.22 -15.80
C PRO A 221 -1.94 -17.47 -14.85
N TYR A 222 -0.67 -17.86 -14.90
CA TYR A 222 0.42 -17.13 -14.26
C TYR A 222 0.61 -15.78 -14.97
N ASP A 223 0.72 -14.69 -14.19
CA ASP A 223 0.80 -13.34 -14.72
C ASP A 223 2.10 -12.62 -14.35
N TYR A 224 3.04 -12.61 -15.30
CA TYR A 224 4.31 -11.88 -15.18
C TYR A 224 4.15 -10.37 -14.94
N ASN A 225 3.02 -9.80 -15.34
CA ASN A 225 2.70 -8.38 -15.17
C ASN A 225 1.69 -8.14 -14.03
N SER A 226 1.47 -9.12 -13.15
CA SER A 226 0.73 -8.91 -11.91
C SER A 226 1.44 -7.86 -11.06
N VAL A 227 0.65 -6.99 -10.43
CA VAL A 227 1.18 -6.05 -9.42
C VAL A 227 1.76 -6.79 -8.20
N MET A 228 1.42 -8.07 -8.04
CA MET A 228 1.91 -8.97 -7.00
C MET A 228 3.17 -9.75 -7.40
N HIS A 229 3.73 -9.55 -8.60
CA HIS A 229 4.90 -10.31 -9.07
C HIS A 229 6.22 -9.60 -8.72
N TYR A 230 7.16 -10.34 -8.15
CA TYR A 230 8.52 -9.85 -7.88
C TYR A 230 9.31 -9.41 -9.12
N SER A 231 10.12 -8.37 -8.99
CA SER A 231 10.94 -7.84 -10.09
C SER A 231 12.22 -8.63 -10.36
N ARG A 232 12.82 -8.35 -11.52
CA ARG A 232 14.17 -8.79 -11.86
C ARG A 232 15.19 -7.76 -11.39
N ASN A 233 16.04 -8.13 -10.44
CA ASN A 233 17.15 -7.27 -9.97
C ASN A 233 18.41 -7.43 -10.84
N ARG A 234 19.43 -6.58 -10.64
CA ARG A 234 20.69 -6.60 -11.42
C ARG A 234 21.40 -7.96 -11.38
N GLN A 235 21.37 -8.63 -10.23
CA GLN A 235 21.57 -10.07 -10.14
C GLN A 235 20.19 -10.72 -10.06
N PRO A 236 19.72 -11.41 -11.12
CA PRO A 236 18.37 -11.94 -11.15
C PRO A 236 18.21 -13.08 -10.15
N THR A 237 17.26 -12.97 -9.24
CA THR A 237 16.78 -14.06 -8.38
C THR A 237 15.66 -14.85 -9.05
N ILE A 238 14.96 -14.25 -10.02
CA ILE A 238 13.85 -14.83 -10.78
C ILE A 238 14.16 -14.71 -12.28
N ILE A 239 14.05 -15.83 -13.00
CA ILE A 239 14.21 -15.88 -14.46
C ILE A 239 12.92 -16.46 -15.07
N PRO A 240 12.17 -15.69 -15.89
CA PRO A 240 11.04 -16.21 -16.64
C PRO A 240 11.45 -17.33 -17.61
N ILE A 241 10.58 -18.29 -17.83
CA ILE A 241 10.76 -19.40 -18.77
C ILE A 241 9.47 -19.61 -19.59
N PRO A 242 9.58 -20.13 -20.83
CA PRO A 242 10.81 -20.47 -21.55
C PRO A 242 11.57 -19.24 -22.10
N ASP A 243 10.93 -18.07 -22.18
CA ASP A 243 11.56 -16.84 -22.66
C ASP A 243 12.05 -15.97 -21.49
N ASN A 244 13.37 -15.93 -21.29
CA ASN A 244 14.02 -15.16 -20.24
C ASN A 244 13.89 -13.63 -20.42
N ASN A 245 13.40 -13.15 -21.57
CA ASN A 245 13.25 -11.72 -21.87
C ASN A 245 11.88 -11.15 -21.47
N VAL A 246 10.94 -12.01 -21.05
CA VAL A 246 9.65 -11.55 -20.53
C VAL A 246 9.87 -10.57 -19.39
N ALA A 247 9.21 -9.41 -19.46
CA ALA A 247 9.29 -8.41 -18.41
C ALA A 247 8.50 -8.86 -17.17
N ILE A 248 9.12 -8.73 -16.00
CA ILE A 248 8.49 -8.99 -14.71
C ILE A 248 8.66 -7.79 -13.77
N GLY A 249 7.68 -7.58 -12.90
CA GLY A 249 7.68 -6.52 -11.90
C GLY A 249 7.47 -5.10 -12.45
N ARG A 250 7.11 -4.91 -13.73
CA ARG A 250 6.91 -3.56 -14.31
C ARG A 250 5.49 -3.00 -14.13
N ALA A 251 4.67 -3.66 -13.32
CA ALA A 251 3.27 -3.29 -13.13
C ALA A 251 3.15 -1.93 -12.42
N GLN A 252 2.41 -1.00 -13.03
CA GLN A 252 2.06 0.30 -12.44
C GLN A 252 0.67 0.30 -11.78
N GLN A 253 -0.10 -0.76 -11.98
CA GLN A 253 -1.40 -0.99 -11.37
C GLN A 253 -1.78 -2.47 -11.49
N MET A 254 -2.89 -2.87 -10.85
CA MET A 254 -3.49 -4.20 -11.00
C MET A 254 -3.66 -4.58 -12.48
N SER A 255 -3.23 -5.79 -12.82
CA SER A 255 -3.47 -6.37 -14.13
C SER A 255 -4.93 -6.83 -14.29
N PRO A 256 -5.39 -7.12 -15.52
CA PRO A 256 -6.68 -7.79 -15.73
C PRO A 256 -6.79 -9.13 -14.98
N THR A 257 -5.67 -9.85 -14.80
CA THR A 257 -5.62 -11.10 -14.06
C THR A 257 -5.79 -10.87 -12.56
N ASP A 258 -5.14 -9.84 -12.00
CA ASP A 258 -5.31 -9.46 -10.59
C ASP A 258 -6.79 -9.17 -10.29
N ILE A 259 -7.43 -8.36 -11.12
CA ILE A 259 -8.86 -8.02 -11.03
C ILE A 259 -9.73 -9.29 -11.14
N LEU A 260 -9.44 -10.16 -12.09
CA LEU A 260 -10.17 -11.42 -12.27
C LEU A 260 -10.05 -12.32 -11.04
N ARG A 261 -8.87 -12.40 -10.42
CA ARG A 261 -8.64 -13.18 -9.19
C ARG A 261 -9.43 -12.60 -8.02
N VAL A 262 -9.45 -11.29 -7.83
CA VAL A 262 -10.32 -10.64 -6.83
C VAL A 262 -11.78 -11.01 -7.06
N ASN A 263 -12.26 -10.87 -8.30
CA ASN A 263 -13.64 -11.17 -8.66
C ASN A 263 -13.99 -12.64 -8.44
N ARG A 264 -13.08 -13.58 -8.73
CA ARG A 264 -13.30 -15.01 -8.49
C ARG A 264 -13.26 -15.37 -7.00
N LEU A 265 -12.32 -14.79 -6.24
CA LEU A 265 -12.19 -15.05 -4.80
C LEU A 265 -13.44 -14.60 -4.04
N TYR A 266 -13.91 -13.38 -4.34
CA TYR A 266 -15.08 -12.77 -3.70
C TYR A 266 -16.40 -13.02 -4.45
N GLN A 267 -16.36 -13.83 -5.49
CA GLN A 267 -17.52 -14.22 -6.31
C GLN A 267 -18.32 -13.00 -6.79
N CYS A 268 -17.66 -11.94 -7.23
CA CYS A 268 -18.34 -10.73 -7.65
C CYS A 268 -19.29 -11.00 -8.82
N ASN A 269 -20.52 -10.49 -8.74
CA ASN A 269 -21.51 -10.70 -9.79
C ASN A 269 -21.10 -9.92 -11.04
N SER A 270 -21.09 -10.58 -12.20
CA SER A 270 -20.69 -10.01 -13.50
C SER A 270 -21.73 -9.07 -14.13
N THR A 271 -22.62 -8.46 -13.34
CA THR A 271 -23.72 -7.63 -13.83
C THR A 271 -23.33 -6.20 -14.24
N VAL A 272 -22.06 -5.80 -14.13
CA VAL A 272 -21.61 -4.45 -14.53
C VAL A 272 -21.08 -4.39 -15.98
N ALA A 273 -20.82 -5.52 -16.64
CA ALA A 273 -20.34 -5.56 -18.02
C ALA A 273 -21.47 -5.71 -19.07
N LYS A 274 -22.56 -4.95 -18.91
CA LYS A 274 -23.52 -4.67 -20.00
C LYS A 274 -24.02 -3.24 -19.87
N ARG A 275 -23.14 -2.28 -20.15
CA ARG A 275 -23.56 -1.04 -20.79
C ARG A 275 -22.78 -0.92 -22.08
N VAL A 276 -23.56 -0.87 -23.15
CA VAL A 276 -23.23 -0.82 -24.57
C VAL A 276 -22.18 0.24 -24.86
#